data_AF-A0A6G3XVX8-F1
#
_entry.id   AF-A0A6G3XVX8-F1
#
_cell.length_a   1.000
_cell.length_b   1.000
_cell.length_c   1.000
_cell.angle_alpha   90.00
_cell.angle_beta   90.00
_cell.angle_gamma   90.00
#
_symmetry.space_group_name_H-M   'P 1'
#
loop_
_entity.id
_entity.type
_entity.pdbx_description
1 polymer ?
#
loop_
_entity_poly.entity_id
_entity_poly.type
_entity_poly.pdbx_seq_one_letter_code
_entity_poly.pdbx_strand_id
1 'polypeptide(L)'
;YKTFYWPAASVSHTLPPVLACAALIPFLLARSRRGRAVALAVAALMGAFLATLSEETAIVVVVVLLTALLLSGRVVPAPDRGFVRRWCAAGIAGTAAGAVVLVTSPGSMRRRERFGAETASLLAPDSLTASLRAFAEIAVTVATTWQYVGAVAAGVLLGLLCRRADGTPPRPPANWPLLSAAGMLALLVSGYLCTVIAYPVFGDRVSDPSANRLWNDYLLLYVILLAGAGALLGLGLRRLTRRTAPAKAVCAALCVLVCVGPAVSLTNLETAMRARAEKWDAQDRRLREGAEAGKRVMPYERLVISNMLEPFSQGGRSYWPGGCVADLYGLDRVSP
;
A
#
# COMPACT_ATOMS: atom_id res chain seq x y z
N TYR A 1 6.29 2.00 11.19
CA TYR A 1 6.09 0.69 11.85
C TYR A 1 6.13 -0.46 10.85
N LYS A 2 5.10 -0.64 9.98
CA LYS A 2 5.05 -1.73 8.99
C LYS A 2 6.28 -1.83 8.06
N THR A 3 6.92 -0.70 7.73
CA THR A 3 8.10 -0.59 6.85
C THR A 3 9.41 -1.06 7.48
N PHE A 4 9.56 -0.93 8.81
CA PHE A 4 10.85 -1.16 9.48
C PHE A 4 10.91 -2.47 10.27
N TYR A 5 9.77 -3.09 10.59
CA TYR A 5 9.70 -4.17 11.59
C TYR A 5 8.93 -5.43 11.14
N TRP A 6 8.70 -5.62 9.84
CA TRP A 6 8.03 -6.82 9.29
C TRP A 6 8.81 -7.41 8.09
N PRO A 7 8.55 -8.67 7.61
CA PRO A 7 9.49 -9.48 6.81
C PRO A 7 9.93 -8.76 5.54
N ALA A 8 11.06 -9.19 4.97
CA ALA A 8 11.74 -8.61 3.80
C ALA A 8 10.85 -8.25 2.57
N ALA A 9 9.59 -8.69 2.52
CA ALA A 9 8.59 -8.35 1.50
C ALA A 9 7.62 -7.21 1.88
N SER A 10 7.61 -6.67 3.11
CA SER A 10 6.68 -5.59 3.50
C SER A 10 7.13 -4.21 3.03
N VAL A 11 8.42 -4.02 2.79
CA VAL A 11 8.97 -2.75 2.25
C VAL A 11 8.32 -2.43 0.91
N SER A 12 8.17 -3.43 0.03
CA SER A 12 7.50 -3.31 -1.27
C SER A 12 6.06 -2.81 -1.19
N HIS A 13 5.34 -2.99 -0.07
CA HIS A 13 3.94 -2.57 0.06
C HIS A 13 3.73 -1.44 1.08
N THR A 14 4.82 -0.85 1.59
CA THR A 14 4.75 0.18 2.64
C THR A 14 5.61 1.39 2.35
N LEU A 15 6.77 1.20 1.71
CA LEU A 15 7.62 2.31 1.25
C LEU A 15 7.03 3.00 0.01
N PRO A 16 6.50 2.28 -1.01
CA PRO A 16 5.97 2.95 -2.19
C PRO A 16 4.83 3.94 -1.92
N PRO A 17 3.81 3.63 -1.09
CA PRO A 17 2.78 4.62 -0.77
C PRO A 17 3.34 5.90 -0.10
N VAL A 18 4.37 5.78 0.75
CA VAL A 18 5.05 6.92 1.38
C VAL A 18 5.81 7.77 0.36
N LEU A 19 6.53 7.11 -0.54
CA LEU A 19 7.25 7.76 -1.63
C LEU A 19 6.30 8.48 -2.60
N ALA A 20 5.14 7.87 -2.92
CA ALA A 20 4.10 8.50 -3.72
C ALA A 20 3.58 9.80 -3.06
N CYS A 21 3.37 9.80 -1.74
CA CYS A 21 3.03 11.02 -1.01
C CYS A 21 4.18 12.05 -1.00
N ALA A 22 5.43 11.61 -0.81
CA ALA A 22 6.59 12.50 -0.79
C ALA A 22 6.80 13.21 -2.13
N ALA A 23 6.46 12.56 -3.26
CA ALA A 23 6.51 13.17 -4.59
C ALA A 23 5.58 14.40 -4.76
N LEU A 24 4.57 14.55 -3.89
CA LEU A 24 3.71 15.73 -3.88
C LEU A 24 4.41 16.97 -3.31
N ILE A 25 5.45 16.82 -2.48
CA ILE A 25 6.15 17.95 -1.85
C ILE A 25 6.74 18.90 -2.91
N PRO A 26 7.60 18.46 -3.85
CA PRO A 26 8.13 19.36 -4.87
C PRO A 26 7.04 19.91 -5.80
N PHE A 27 5.97 19.16 -6.05
CA PHE A 27 4.81 19.65 -6.80
C PHE A 27 4.13 20.84 -6.10
N LEU A 28 3.88 20.75 -4.80
CA LEU A 28 3.25 21.81 -4.00
C LEU A 28 4.15 23.04 -3.83
N LEU A 29 5.48 22.85 -3.85
CA LEU A 29 6.47 23.90 -3.71
C LEU A 29 6.89 24.55 -5.05
N ALA A 30 6.48 23.99 -6.20
CA ALA A 30 6.91 24.44 -7.52
C ALA A 30 6.31 25.81 -7.94
N ARG A 31 6.93 26.91 -7.48
CA ARG A 31 6.53 28.28 -7.83
C ARG A 31 7.24 28.88 -9.05
N SER A 32 8.43 28.38 -9.39
CA SER A 32 9.26 28.89 -10.49
C SER A 32 9.31 27.91 -11.68
N ARG A 33 9.81 28.37 -12.84
CA ARG A 33 10.02 27.49 -14.01
C ARG A 33 10.97 26.32 -13.70
N ARG A 34 12.07 26.60 -12.99
CA ARG A 34 13.03 25.58 -12.55
C ARG A 34 12.40 24.62 -11.54
N GLY A 35 11.64 25.14 -10.57
CA GLY A 35 10.93 24.30 -9.60
C GLY A 35 9.91 23.37 -10.25
N ARG A 36 9.19 23.86 -11.28
CA ARG A 36 8.29 23.02 -12.08
C ARG A 36 9.04 21.92 -12.82
N ALA A 37 10.18 22.22 -13.43
CA ALA A 37 11.00 21.20 -14.09
C ALA A 37 11.50 20.12 -13.10
N VAL A 38 11.96 20.53 -11.91
CA VAL A 38 12.34 19.60 -10.84
C VAL A 38 11.16 18.73 -10.40
N ALA A 39 9.98 19.32 -10.21
CA ALA A 39 8.78 18.55 -9.84
C ALA A 39 8.39 17.52 -10.90
N LEU A 40 8.54 17.82 -12.20
CA LEU A 40 8.31 16.86 -13.29
C LEU A 40 9.34 15.74 -13.27
N ALA A 41 10.63 16.06 -13.10
CA ALA A 41 11.69 15.07 -13.01
C ALA A 41 11.49 14.15 -11.80
N VAL A 42 11.14 14.70 -10.64
CA VAL A 42 10.82 13.91 -9.44
C VAL A 42 9.62 13.01 -9.68
N ALA A 43 8.55 13.50 -10.34
CA ALA A 43 7.39 12.65 -10.64
C ALA A 43 7.77 11.44 -11.51
N ALA A 44 8.57 11.67 -12.56
CA ALA A 44 9.03 10.60 -13.45
C ALA A 44 9.95 9.61 -12.72
N LEU A 45 10.96 10.09 -11.99
CA LEU A 45 11.91 9.23 -11.26
C LEU A 45 11.23 8.44 -10.14
N MET A 46 10.35 9.09 -9.39
CA MET A 46 9.59 8.43 -8.33
C MET A 46 8.63 7.40 -8.92
N GLY A 47 7.89 7.75 -9.98
CA GLY A 47 7.03 6.81 -10.69
C GLY A 47 7.78 5.55 -11.14
N ALA A 48 8.95 5.74 -11.78
CA ALA A 48 9.80 4.63 -12.20
C ALA A 48 10.27 3.77 -11.03
N PHE A 49 10.79 4.39 -9.97
CA PHE A 49 11.27 3.67 -8.80
C PHE A 49 10.15 2.91 -8.09
N LEU A 50 8.99 3.55 -7.88
CA LEU A 50 7.80 2.95 -7.28
C LEU A 50 7.37 1.69 -8.04
N ALA A 51 7.32 1.76 -9.37
CA ALA A 51 6.92 0.63 -10.21
C ALA A 51 7.89 -0.55 -10.13
N THR A 52 9.17 -0.32 -9.85
CA THR A 52 10.13 -1.41 -9.62
C THR A 52 9.99 -2.06 -8.24
N LEU A 53 9.29 -1.42 -7.31
CA LEU A 53 9.10 -1.91 -5.94
C LEU A 53 7.80 -2.71 -5.75
N SER A 54 6.71 -2.29 -6.38
CA SER A 54 5.40 -2.98 -6.32
C SER A 54 4.55 -2.72 -7.56
N GLU A 55 4.01 -3.79 -8.13
CA GLU A 55 3.07 -3.76 -9.25
C GLU A 55 1.72 -3.16 -8.81
N GLU A 56 1.28 -3.47 -7.60
CA GLU A 56 0.04 -2.98 -6.99
C GLU A 56 0.07 -1.46 -6.77
N THR A 57 1.14 -0.93 -6.16
CA THR A 57 1.29 0.53 -6.02
C THR A 57 1.37 1.21 -7.39
N ALA A 58 2.03 0.61 -8.38
CA ALA A 58 2.08 1.16 -9.74
C ALA A 58 0.67 1.33 -10.34
N ILE A 59 -0.20 0.33 -10.19
CA ILE A 59 -1.61 0.39 -10.60
C ILE A 59 -2.32 1.54 -9.89
N VAL A 60 -2.23 1.61 -8.56
CA VAL A 60 -2.89 2.66 -7.76
C VAL A 60 -2.45 4.06 -8.21
N VAL A 61 -1.14 4.26 -8.38
CA VAL A 61 -0.57 5.54 -8.83
C VAL A 61 -1.08 5.90 -10.23
N VAL A 62 -1.05 4.96 -11.19
CA VAL A 62 -1.52 5.22 -12.55
C VAL A 62 -3.01 5.56 -12.56
N VAL A 63 -3.85 4.79 -11.86
CA VAL A 63 -5.29 5.05 -11.77
C VAL A 63 -5.54 6.45 -11.19
N VAL A 64 -4.89 6.80 -10.07
CA VAL A 64 -5.04 8.13 -9.43
C VAL A 64 -4.56 9.26 -10.35
N LEU A 65 -3.41 9.10 -11.01
CA LEU A 65 -2.88 10.12 -11.93
C LEU A 65 -3.74 10.28 -13.18
N LEU A 66 -4.31 9.19 -13.71
CA LEU A 66 -5.27 9.23 -14.82
C LEU A 66 -6.57 9.92 -14.40
N THR A 67 -7.11 9.59 -13.22
CA THR A 67 -8.28 10.28 -12.67
C THR A 67 -7.99 11.79 -12.52
N ALA A 68 -6.84 12.17 -11.97
CA ALA A 68 -6.44 13.56 -11.85
C ALA A 68 -6.30 14.25 -13.23
N LEU A 69 -5.72 13.56 -14.22
CA LEU A 69 -5.57 14.06 -15.59
C LEU A 69 -6.94 14.32 -16.24
N LEU A 70 -7.88 13.39 -16.12
CA LEU A 70 -9.24 13.49 -16.67
C LEU A 70 -10.03 14.62 -16.00
N LEU A 71 -9.92 14.75 -14.68
CA LEU A 71 -10.63 15.79 -13.92
C LEU A 71 -9.98 17.17 -13.99
N SER A 72 -8.73 17.27 -14.44
CA SER A 72 -7.97 18.54 -14.49
C SER A 72 -8.71 19.66 -15.23
N GLY A 73 -9.50 19.33 -16.25
CA GLY A 73 -10.30 20.31 -17.00
C GLY A 73 -11.43 20.95 -16.18
N ARG A 74 -11.99 20.21 -15.22
CA ARG A 74 -13.13 20.61 -14.40
C ARG A 74 -12.69 21.20 -13.04
N VAL A 75 -11.59 20.69 -12.49
CA VAL A 75 -11.19 20.98 -11.11
C VAL A 75 -10.03 21.96 -11.01
N VAL A 76 -9.12 21.99 -11.99
CA VAL A 76 -7.90 22.80 -11.91
C VAL A 76 -8.08 24.12 -12.67
N PRO A 77 -7.75 25.27 -12.06
CA PRO A 77 -7.74 26.57 -12.72
C PRO A 77 -6.88 26.56 -13.99
N ALA A 78 -7.30 27.32 -15.02
CA ALA A 78 -6.62 27.37 -16.31
C ALA A 78 -5.10 27.66 -16.23
N PRO A 79 -4.61 28.58 -15.37
CA PRO A 79 -3.18 28.89 -15.27
C PRO A 79 -2.29 27.71 -14.83
N ASP A 80 -2.82 26.83 -13.99
CA ASP A 80 -2.05 25.72 -13.40
C ASP A 80 -2.31 24.39 -14.09
N ARG A 81 -3.40 24.28 -14.87
CA ARG A 81 -3.82 23.06 -15.55
C ARG A 81 -2.71 22.43 -16.40
N GLY A 82 -2.00 23.24 -17.18
CA GLY A 82 -0.91 22.75 -18.03
C GLY A 82 0.28 22.19 -17.25
N PHE A 83 0.51 22.67 -16.03
CA PHE A 83 1.54 22.09 -15.15
C PHE A 83 1.06 20.78 -14.53
N VAL A 84 -0.17 20.76 -13.98
CA VAL A 84 -0.76 19.54 -13.39
C VAL A 84 -0.81 18.39 -14.39
N ARG A 85 -1.28 18.66 -15.62
CA ARG A 85 -1.34 17.63 -16.68
C ARG A 85 0.03 17.05 -17.02
N ARG A 86 1.05 17.91 -17.15
CA ARG A 86 2.42 17.46 -17.41
C ARG A 86 3.00 16.68 -16.24
N TRP A 87 2.67 17.06 -15.01
CA TRP A 87 3.12 16.35 -13.82
C TRP A 87 2.49 14.96 -13.72
N CYS A 88 1.18 14.84 -13.97
CA CYS A 88 0.50 13.54 -14.05
C CYS A 88 1.08 12.69 -15.19
N ALA A 89 1.27 13.27 -16.39
CA ALA A 89 1.83 12.56 -17.53
C ALA A 89 3.27 12.08 -17.26
N ALA A 90 4.11 12.91 -16.63
CA ALA A 90 5.47 12.53 -16.24
C ALA A 90 5.48 11.38 -15.22
N GLY A 91 4.59 11.44 -14.21
CA GLY A 91 4.41 10.35 -13.27
C GLY A 91 3.98 9.05 -13.94
N ILE A 92 2.97 9.09 -14.81
CA ILE A 92 2.50 7.92 -15.57
C ILE A 92 3.60 7.35 -16.45
N ALA A 93 4.32 8.21 -17.20
CA ALA A 93 5.42 7.78 -18.06
C ALA A 93 6.56 7.15 -17.26
N GLY A 94 6.91 7.74 -16.11
CA GLY A 94 7.87 7.17 -15.17
C GLY A 94 7.44 5.79 -14.68
N THR A 95 6.21 5.66 -14.19
CA THR A 95 5.65 4.38 -13.73
C THR A 95 5.64 3.33 -14.83
N ALA A 96 5.26 3.70 -16.06
CA ALA A 96 5.30 2.79 -17.20
C ALA A 96 6.73 2.33 -17.52
N ALA A 97 7.71 3.24 -17.51
CA ALA A 97 9.11 2.89 -17.73
C ALA A 97 9.64 1.93 -16.64
N GLY A 98 9.33 2.19 -15.37
CA GLY A 98 9.71 1.30 -14.28
C GLY A 98 9.02 -0.07 -14.33
N ALA A 99 7.75 -0.11 -14.75
CA ALA A 99 7.02 -1.36 -14.96
C ALA A 99 7.63 -2.18 -16.10
N VAL A 100 8.03 -1.53 -17.21
CA VAL A 100 8.75 -2.20 -18.30
C VAL A 100 10.06 -2.80 -17.81
N VAL A 101 10.84 -2.06 -17.01
CA VAL A 101 12.08 -2.57 -16.40
C VAL A 101 11.77 -3.77 -15.49
N LEU A 102 10.74 -3.69 -14.66
CA LEU A 102 10.37 -4.78 -13.77
C LEU A 102 9.97 -6.05 -14.55
N VAL A 103 9.09 -5.92 -15.54
CA VAL A 103 8.56 -7.05 -16.32
C VAL A 103 9.62 -7.67 -17.22
N THR A 104 10.53 -6.87 -17.78
CA THR A 104 11.64 -7.38 -18.61
C THR A 104 12.87 -7.82 -17.82
N SER A 105 12.87 -7.60 -16.50
CA SER A 105 14.01 -8.02 -15.66
C SER A 105 14.17 -9.54 -15.66
N PRO A 106 15.41 -10.08 -15.78
CA PRO A 106 15.63 -11.53 -15.79
C PRO A 106 15.09 -12.24 -14.55
N GLY A 107 15.10 -11.57 -13.40
CA GLY A 107 14.55 -12.10 -12.14
C GLY A 107 13.02 -12.22 -12.15
N SER A 108 12.32 -11.26 -12.76
CA SER A 108 10.86 -11.29 -12.90
C SER A 108 10.43 -12.35 -13.90
N MET A 109 11.10 -12.43 -15.05
CA MET A 109 10.81 -13.45 -16.08
C MET A 109 10.95 -14.86 -15.53
N ARG A 110 12.11 -15.21 -14.95
CA ARG A 110 12.31 -16.53 -14.33
C ARG A 110 11.31 -16.84 -13.22
N ARG A 111 10.87 -15.82 -12.47
CA ARG A 111 9.84 -15.96 -11.43
C ARG A 111 8.49 -16.30 -12.07
N ARG A 112 8.07 -15.56 -13.09
CA ARG A 112 6.79 -15.76 -13.79
C ARG A 112 6.73 -17.12 -14.48
N GLU A 113 7.81 -17.55 -15.12
CA GLU A 113 7.98 -18.91 -15.66
C GLU A 113 7.82 -19.96 -14.56
N ARG A 114 8.52 -19.81 -13.42
CA ARG A 114 8.50 -20.77 -12.31
C ARG A 114 7.13 -20.89 -11.61
N PHE A 115 6.35 -19.81 -11.59
CA PHE A 115 4.99 -19.80 -11.01
C PHE A 115 3.89 -20.05 -12.05
N GLY A 116 4.23 -20.35 -13.31
CA GLY A 116 3.24 -20.58 -14.38
C GLY A 116 2.38 -19.35 -14.69
N ALA A 117 2.83 -18.16 -14.31
CA ALA A 117 2.08 -16.91 -14.47
C ALA A 117 1.90 -16.51 -15.95
N GLU A 118 2.68 -17.09 -16.87
CA GLU A 118 2.46 -16.96 -18.32
C GLU A 118 1.24 -17.77 -18.81
N THR A 119 0.86 -18.83 -18.10
CA THR A 119 -0.26 -19.73 -18.46
C THR A 119 -1.55 -19.45 -17.72
N ALA A 120 -1.48 -18.68 -16.61
CA ALA A 120 -2.67 -18.22 -15.92
C ALA A 120 -3.35 -17.14 -16.76
N SER A 121 -4.47 -17.47 -17.39
CA SER A 121 -5.31 -16.49 -18.08
C SER A 121 -5.89 -15.53 -17.03
N LEU A 122 -5.15 -14.46 -16.73
CA LEU A 122 -5.54 -13.37 -15.82
C LEU A 122 -6.90 -12.76 -16.20
N LEU A 123 -7.30 -12.94 -17.46
CA LEU A 123 -8.50 -12.40 -18.07
C LEU A 123 -9.58 -13.47 -18.32
N ALA A 124 -9.39 -14.70 -17.84
CA ALA A 124 -10.46 -15.70 -17.87
C ALA A 124 -11.67 -15.19 -17.06
N PRO A 125 -12.90 -15.31 -17.59
CA PRO A 125 -14.10 -14.83 -16.91
C PRO A 125 -14.25 -15.36 -15.47
N ASP A 126 -13.90 -16.63 -15.25
CA ASP A 126 -13.98 -17.27 -13.94
C ASP A 126 -12.95 -16.67 -12.96
N SER A 127 -11.73 -16.40 -13.42
CA SER A 127 -10.67 -15.76 -12.61
C SER A 127 -11.01 -14.31 -12.25
N LEU A 128 -11.62 -13.55 -13.18
CA LEU A 128 -12.11 -12.20 -12.92
C LEU A 128 -13.26 -12.20 -11.91
N THR A 129 -14.19 -13.14 -12.04
CA THR A 129 -15.32 -13.30 -11.11
C THR A 129 -14.85 -13.70 -9.71
N ALA A 130 -13.89 -14.62 -9.62
CA ALA A 130 -13.31 -15.02 -8.34
C ALA A 130 -12.53 -13.86 -7.68
N SER A 131 -11.75 -13.12 -8.46
CA SER A 131 -11.06 -11.90 -8.00
C SER A 131 -12.04 -10.84 -7.50
N LEU A 132 -13.20 -10.69 -8.16
CA LEU A 132 -14.24 -9.74 -7.75
C LEU A 132 -14.86 -10.14 -6.40
N ARG A 133 -15.16 -11.43 -6.21
CA ARG A 133 -15.67 -11.95 -4.92
C ARG A 133 -14.66 -11.72 -3.80
N ALA A 134 -13.40 -12.08 -4.03
CA ALA A 134 -12.33 -11.86 -3.06
C ALA A 134 -12.17 -10.36 -2.74
N PHE A 135 -12.24 -9.49 -3.74
CA PHE A 135 -12.21 -8.04 -3.51
C PHE A 135 -13.42 -7.55 -2.69
N ALA A 136 -14.62 -8.08 -2.94
CA ALA A 136 -15.80 -7.74 -2.15
C ALA A 136 -15.65 -8.15 -0.68
N GLU A 137 -15.09 -9.33 -0.40
CA GLU A 137 -14.77 -9.78 0.96
C GLU A 137 -13.75 -8.85 1.65
N ILE A 138 -12.70 -8.45 0.93
CA ILE A 138 -11.73 -7.48 1.42
C ILE A 138 -12.41 -6.14 1.71
N ALA A 139 -13.25 -5.65 0.80
CA ALA A 139 -13.97 -4.39 0.97
C ALA A 139 -14.87 -4.41 2.20
N VAL A 140 -15.61 -5.51 2.44
CA VAL A 140 -16.43 -5.70 3.65
C VAL A 140 -15.57 -5.71 4.90
N THR A 141 -14.48 -6.48 4.89
CA THR A 141 -13.54 -6.56 6.01
C THR A 141 -12.96 -5.20 6.35
N VAL A 142 -12.51 -4.45 5.34
CA VAL A 142 -11.94 -3.11 5.50
C VAL A 142 -12.99 -2.13 6.00
N ALA A 143 -14.19 -2.12 5.41
CA ALA A 143 -15.27 -1.22 5.80
C ALA A 143 -15.80 -1.47 7.23
N THR A 144 -15.73 -2.71 7.70
CA THR A 144 -16.15 -3.09 9.07
C THR A 144 -15.04 -2.98 10.11
N THR A 145 -13.81 -2.69 9.68
CA THR A 145 -12.66 -2.51 10.57
C THR A 145 -12.76 -1.16 11.29
N TRP A 146 -13.09 -1.20 12.58
CA TRP A 146 -13.36 0.00 13.39
C TRP A 146 -12.18 0.97 13.48
N GLN A 147 -10.94 0.48 13.34
CA GLN A 147 -9.74 1.31 13.42
C GLN A 147 -9.73 2.44 12.37
N TYR A 148 -10.42 2.26 11.23
CA TYR A 148 -10.54 3.31 10.22
C TYR A 148 -11.37 4.52 10.65
N VAL A 149 -12.16 4.41 11.73
CA VAL A 149 -12.80 5.55 12.39
C VAL A 149 -11.75 6.59 12.81
N GLY A 150 -10.53 6.16 13.14
CA GLY A 150 -9.42 7.06 13.47
C GLY A 150 -9.05 8.01 12.31
N ALA A 151 -9.13 7.53 11.06
CA ALA A 151 -8.88 8.36 9.87
C ALA A 151 -9.98 9.42 9.70
N VAL A 152 -11.24 9.04 9.90
CA VAL A 152 -12.38 9.97 9.88
C VAL A 152 -12.24 11.01 10.99
N ALA A 153 -11.93 10.58 12.22
CA ALA A 153 -11.75 11.47 13.37
C ALA A 153 -10.59 12.47 13.15
N ALA A 154 -9.45 12.00 12.62
CA ALA A 154 -8.34 12.87 12.23
C ALA A 154 -8.76 13.89 11.17
N GLY A 155 -9.53 13.45 10.17
CA GLY A 155 -10.17 14.31 9.19
C GLY A 155 -11.05 15.39 9.83
N VAL A 156 -11.94 15.01 10.74
CA VAL A 156 -12.82 15.96 11.46
C VAL A 156 -12.00 16.99 12.22
N LEU A 157 -10.94 16.57 12.93
CA LEU A 157 -10.01 17.48 13.60
C LEU A 157 -9.36 18.45 12.61
N LEU A 158 -8.89 17.96 11.45
CA LEU A 158 -8.35 18.82 10.39
C LEU A 158 -9.39 19.86 9.94
N GLY A 159 -10.63 19.46 9.67
CA GLY A 159 -11.70 20.39 9.28
C GLY A 159 -12.03 21.43 10.37
N LEU A 160 -11.95 21.04 11.64
CA LEU A 160 -12.25 21.93 12.77
C LEU A 160 -11.10 22.86 13.16
N LEU A 161 -9.85 22.43 12.97
CA LEU A 161 -8.65 23.13 13.44
C LEU A 161 -7.93 23.92 12.34
N CYS A 162 -7.97 23.45 11.09
CA CYS A 162 -7.26 24.11 10.01
C CYS A 162 -7.78 25.54 9.79
N ARG A 163 -6.82 26.44 9.55
CA ARG A 163 -7.02 27.83 9.17
C ARG A 163 -6.19 28.14 7.94
N ARG A 164 -6.72 29.00 7.07
CA ARG A 164 -5.97 29.59 5.97
C ARG A 164 -4.96 30.60 6.53
N ALA A 165 -4.01 31.04 5.70
CA ALA A 165 -3.00 32.04 6.07
C ALA A 165 -3.62 33.38 6.52
N ASP A 166 -4.82 33.69 6.00
CA ASP A 166 -5.63 34.85 6.39
C ASP A 166 -6.43 34.63 7.71
N GLY A 167 -6.23 33.50 8.39
CA GLY A 167 -6.93 33.13 9.63
C GLY A 167 -8.35 32.60 9.46
N THR A 168 -8.90 32.61 8.23
CA THR A 168 -10.27 32.17 7.94
C THR A 168 -10.39 30.64 7.82
N PRO A 169 -11.59 30.06 8.05
CA PRO A 169 -11.81 28.64 7.76
C PRO A 169 -11.54 28.31 6.29
N PRO A 170 -10.93 27.15 5.99
CA PRO A 170 -10.93 26.64 4.63
C PRO A 170 -12.37 26.39 4.16
N ARG A 171 -12.61 26.63 2.88
CA ARG A 171 -13.89 26.28 2.24
C ARG A 171 -13.71 24.92 1.55
N PRO A 172 -14.73 24.05 1.56
CA PRO A 172 -14.71 22.85 0.75
C PRO A 172 -14.54 23.25 -0.73
N PRO A 173 -13.80 22.47 -1.53
CA PRO A 173 -13.66 22.77 -2.94
C PRO A 173 -15.03 22.74 -3.62
N ALA A 174 -15.25 23.61 -4.61
CA ALA A 174 -16.53 23.69 -5.31
C ALA A 174 -16.93 22.33 -5.93
N ASN A 175 -15.94 21.57 -6.39
CA ASN A 175 -16.11 20.27 -7.02
C ASN A 175 -15.93 19.09 -6.04
N TRP A 176 -16.15 19.29 -4.74
CA TRP A 176 -15.97 18.23 -3.74
C TRP A 176 -16.79 16.95 -4.05
N PRO A 177 -18.05 16.98 -4.56
CA PRO A 177 -18.78 15.75 -4.82
C PRO A 177 -18.13 14.94 -5.94
N LEU A 178 -17.69 15.64 -7.01
CA LEU A 178 -16.98 15.03 -8.14
C LEU A 178 -15.65 14.42 -7.69
N LEU A 179 -14.89 15.11 -6.84
CA LEU A 179 -13.63 14.61 -6.30
C LEU A 179 -13.83 13.39 -5.40
N SER A 180 -14.83 13.40 -4.54
CA SER A 180 -15.16 12.25 -3.68
C SER A 180 -15.61 11.04 -4.50
N ALA A 181 -16.50 11.23 -5.48
CA ALA A 181 -16.98 10.16 -6.34
C ALA A 181 -15.84 9.56 -7.18
N ALA A 182 -15.01 10.41 -7.79
CA ALA A 182 -13.89 9.95 -8.58
C ALA A 182 -12.79 9.29 -7.74
N GLY A 183 -12.54 9.78 -6.52
CA GLY A 183 -11.63 9.15 -5.57
C GLY A 183 -12.11 7.78 -5.13
N MET A 184 -13.42 7.64 -4.84
CA MET A 184 -14.04 6.35 -4.54
C MET A 184 -13.94 5.39 -5.73
N LEU A 185 -14.22 5.86 -6.94
CA LEU A 185 -14.07 5.04 -8.14
C LEU A 185 -12.63 4.60 -8.36
N ALA A 186 -11.66 5.50 -8.19
CA ALA A 186 -10.23 5.18 -8.27
C ALA A 186 -9.83 4.13 -7.23
N LEU A 187 -10.35 4.21 -6.01
CA LEU A 187 -10.13 3.20 -4.98
C LEU A 187 -10.70 1.83 -5.39
N LEU A 188 -11.96 1.79 -5.84
CA LEU A 188 -12.62 0.55 -6.24
C LEU A 188 -11.91 -0.11 -7.43
N VAL A 189 -11.58 0.68 -8.46
CA VAL A 189 -10.86 0.19 -9.64
C VAL A 189 -9.46 -0.30 -9.26
N SER A 190 -8.71 0.48 -8.46
CA SER A 190 -7.35 0.08 -8.07
C SER A 190 -7.36 -1.17 -7.19
N GLY A 191 -8.26 -1.25 -6.20
CA GLY A 191 -8.37 -2.39 -5.31
C GLY A 191 -8.75 -3.67 -6.05
N TYR A 192 -9.70 -3.58 -6.99
CA TYR A 192 -10.06 -4.69 -7.86
C TYR A 192 -8.89 -5.14 -8.74
N LEU A 193 -8.22 -4.21 -9.44
CA LEU A 193 -7.07 -4.52 -10.30
C LEU A 193 -5.89 -5.13 -9.52
N CYS A 194 -5.60 -4.62 -8.32
CA CYS A 194 -4.60 -5.21 -7.43
C CYS A 194 -4.98 -6.65 -7.04
N THR A 195 -6.28 -6.91 -6.80
CA THR A 195 -6.77 -8.27 -6.50
C THR A 195 -6.61 -9.19 -7.70
N VAL A 196 -6.93 -8.71 -8.92
CA VAL A 196 -6.77 -9.49 -10.16
C VAL A 196 -5.31 -9.93 -10.39
N ILE A 197 -4.34 -9.05 -10.14
CA ILE A 197 -2.91 -9.41 -10.33
C ILE A 197 -2.37 -10.31 -9.21
N ALA A 198 -2.93 -10.23 -7.99
CA ALA A 198 -2.51 -11.04 -6.85
C ALA A 198 -3.18 -12.43 -6.82
N TYR A 199 -4.41 -12.56 -7.34
CA TYR A 199 -5.20 -13.78 -7.29
C TYR A 199 -4.51 -15.04 -7.85
N PRO A 200 -3.77 -15.01 -8.97
CA PRO A 200 -3.09 -16.20 -9.51
C PRO A 200 -2.06 -16.80 -8.55
N VAL A 201 -1.44 -15.97 -7.71
CA VAL A 201 -0.39 -16.39 -6.79
C VAL A 201 -0.97 -16.81 -5.43
N PHE A 202 -1.97 -16.07 -4.94
CA PHE A 202 -2.52 -16.28 -3.61
C PHE A 202 -3.80 -17.13 -3.59
N GLY A 203 -4.51 -17.21 -4.71
CA GLY A 203 -5.84 -17.81 -4.82
C GLY A 203 -6.84 -17.15 -3.87
N ASP A 204 -7.73 -17.94 -3.31
CA ASP A 204 -8.74 -17.48 -2.35
C ASP A 204 -8.13 -16.87 -1.08
N ARG A 205 -6.87 -17.19 -0.76
CA ARG A 205 -6.16 -16.60 0.39
C ARG A 205 -5.83 -15.11 0.21
N VAL A 206 -6.13 -14.51 -0.95
CA VAL A 206 -5.93 -13.07 -1.15
C VAL A 206 -6.84 -12.23 -0.25
N SER A 207 -7.99 -12.76 0.17
CA SER A 207 -8.92 -12.12 1.12
C SER A 207 -8.65 -12.49 2.58
N ASP A 208 -7.71 -13.40 2.86
CA ASP A 208 -7.36 -13.77 4.24
C ASP A 208 -6.79 -12.56 5.01
N PRO A 209 -7.15 -12.38 6.29
CA PRO A 209 -6.56 -11.33 7.14
C PRO A 209 -5.03 -11.41 7.24
N SER A 210 -4.45 -12.60 7.05
CA SER A 210 -3.00 -12.84 7.02
C SER A 210 -2.31 -12.30 5.75
N ALA A 211 -3.08 -11.99 4.70
CA ALA A 211 -2.65 -11.41 3.44
C ALA A 211 -2.78 -9.88 3.39
N ASN A 212 -3.11 -9.23 4.53
CA ASN A 212 -3.35 -7.78 4.63
C ASN A 212 -2.26 -6.87 4.04
N ARG A 213 -1.03 -7.38 3.85
CA ARG A 213 0.06 -6.64 3.22
C ARG A 213 -0.27 -6.24 1.78
N LEU A 214 -0.98 -7.11 1.06
CA LEU A 214 -1.38 -6.91 -0.34
C LEU A 214 -2.40 -5.78 -0.48
N TRP A 215 -3.09 -5.46 0.61
CA TRP A 215 -4.13 -4.43 0.61
C TRP A 215 -3.53 -3.04 0.84
N ASN A 216 -2.35 -2.95 1.48
CA ASN A 216 -1.76 -1.68 1.91
C ASN A 216 -1.60 -0.66 0.76
N ASP A 217 -1.33 -1.14 -0.46
CA ASP A 217 -1.06 -0.29 -1.63
C ASP A 217 -2.26 0.62 -1.97
N TYR A 218 -3.49 0.10 -1.90
CA TYR A 218 -4.71 0.89 -2.12
C TYR A 218 -5.38 1.37 -0.82
N LEU A 219 -5.06 0.77 0.34
CA LEU A 219 -5.60 1.22 1.61
C LEU A 219 -5.13 2.62 2.01
N LEU A 220 -3.95 3.07 1.55
CA LEU A 220 -3.55 4.46 1.76
C LEU A 220 -4.56 5.42 1.09
N LEU A 221 -5.00 5.12 -0.13
CA LEU A 221 -6.01 5.92 -0.83
C LEU A 221 -7.33 5.91 -0.05
N TYR A 222 -7.75 4.75 0.47
CA TYR A 222 -8.93 4.64 1.33
C TYR A 222 -8.81 5.53 2.58
N VAL A 223 -7.68 5.50 3.29
CA VAL A 223 -7.43 6.34 4.47
C VAL A 223 -7.47 7.84 4.12
N ILE A 224 -6.89 8.24 2.98
CA ILE A 224 -6.95 9.63 2.50
C ILE A 224 -8.40 10.06 2.22
N LEU A 225 -9.21 9.18 1.60
CA LEU A 225 -10.62 9.46 1.32
C LEU A 225 -11.44 9.59 2.60
N LEU A 226 -11.22 8.71 3.59
CA LEU A 226 -11.87 8.80 4.90
C LEU A 226 -11.48 10.07 5.65
N ALA A 227 -10.19 10.43 5.65
CA ALA A 227 -9.72 11.67 6.25
C ALA A 227 -10.30 12.90 5.52
N GLY A 228 -10.40 12.85 4.19
CA GLY A 228 -11.05 13.89 3.38
C GLY A 228 -12.54 14.04 3.70
N ALA A 229 -13.27 12.93 3.81
CA ALA A 229 -14.67 12.92 4.24
C ALA A 229 -14.83 13.48 5.65
N GLY A 230 -13.97 13.06 6.59
CA GLY A 230 -13.90 13.64 7.94
C GLY A 230 -13.65 15.15 7.91
N ALA A 231 -12.74 15.64 7.07
CA ALA A 231 -12.46 17.06 6.95
C ALA A 231 -13.67 17.85 6.43
N LEU A 232 -14.40 17.31 5.45
CA LEU A 232 -15.67 17.91 4.99
C LEU A 232 -16.72 17.93 6.11
N LEU A 233 -16.84 16.86 6.90
CA LEU A 233 -17.73 16.80 8.07
C LEU A 233 -17.34 17.84 9.12
N GLY A 234 -16.06 17.99 9.43
CA GLY A 234 -15.56 19.00 10.38
C GLY A 234 -15.85 20.42 9.90
N LEU A 235 -15.66 20.69 8.60
CA LEU A 235 -16.02 21.98 8.00
C LEU A 235 -17.53 22.25 8.04
N GLY A 236 -18.36 21.23 7.80
CA GLY A 236 -19.81 21.31 7.95
C GLY A 236 -20.23 21.61 9.39
N LEU A 237 -19.66 20.89 10.35
CA LEU A 237 -19.96 21.07 11.78
C LEU A 237 -19.60 22.49 12.26
N ARG A 238 -18.48 23.05 11.79
CA ARG A 238 -18.08 24.43 12.11
C ARG A 238 -19.08 25.47 11.59
N ARG A 239 -19.83 25.19 10.53
CA ARG A 239 -20.90 26.06 10.03
C ARG A 239 -22.17 25.95 10.86
N LEU A 240 -22.48 24.75 11.33
CA LEU A 240 -23.71 24.45 12.08
C LEU A 240 -23.64 24.90 13.54
N THR A 241 -22.45 24.89 14.16
CA THR A 241 -22.29 25.23 15.58
C THR A 241 -21.01 25.99 15.87
N ARG A 242 -21.10 26.94 16.82
CA ARG A 242 -19.95 27.63 17.39
C ARG A 242 -19.23 26.78 18.45
N ARG A 243 -19.93 25.83 19.07
CA ARG A 243 -19.40 24.97 20.14
C ARG A 243 -18.79 23.69 19.55
N THR A 244 -17.56 23.82 19.05
CA THR A 244 -16.82 22.69 18.45
C THR A 244 -15.93 21.92 19.43
N ALA A 245 -15.77 22.42 20.66
CA ALA A 245 -14.97 21.79 21.71
C ALA A 245 -15.31 20.31 21.99
N PRO A 246 -16.59 19.90 22.17
CA PRO A 246 -16.90 18.50 22.44
C PRO A 246 -16.53 17.58 21.28
N ALA A 247 -16.79 18.01 20.04
CA ALA A 247 -16.43 17.24 18.85
C ALA A 247 -14.91 17.06 18.72
N LYS A 248 -14.12 18.10 19.05
CA LYS A 248 -12.65 18.00 19.10
C LYS A 248 -12.19 16.99 20.14
N ALA A 249 -12.76 17.04 21.35
CA ALA A 249 -12.41 16.12 22.43
C ALA A 249 -12.72 14.67 22.06
N VAL A 250 -13.93 14.40 21.55
CA VAL A 250 -14.34 13.06 21.11
C VAL A 250 -13.44 12.55 19.97
N CYS A 251 -13.19 13.37 18.95
CA CYS A 251 -12.34 12.95 17.83
C CYS A 251 -10.88 12.72 18.27
N ALA A 252 -10.35 13.55 19.17
CA ALA A 252 -9.02 13.34 19.74
C ALA A 252 -8.95 12.04 20.55
N ALA A 253 -9.97 11.77 21.37
CA ALA A 253 -10.07 10.52 22.12
C ALA A 253 -10.17 9.29 21.19
N LEU A 254 -10.94 9.38 20.10
CA LEU A 254 -11.01 8.32 19.09
C LEU A 254 -9.66 8.09 18.39
N CYS A 255 -8.93 9.15 18.03
CA CYS A 255 -7.59 9.01 17.48
C CYS A 255 -6.64 8.30 18.45
N VAL A 256 -6.70 8.65 19.75
CA VAL A 256 -5.90 7.97 20.78
C VAL A 256 -6.33 6.51 20.94
N LEU A 257 -7.64 6.24 21.02
CA LEU A 257 -8.19 4.89 21.22
C LEU A 257 -7.80 3.94 20.09
N VAL A 258 -7.88 4.40 18.84
CA VAL A 258 -7.45 3.60 17.68
C VAL A 258 -5.96 3.26 17.75
N CYS A 259 -5.13 4.12 18.34
CA CYS A 259 -3.70 3.86 18.55
C CYS A 259 -3.41 2.88 19.70
N VAL A 260 -4.36 2.64 20.62
CA VAL A 260 -4.17 1.71 21.75
C VAL A 260 -3.98 0.27 21.26
N GLY A 261 -4.76 -0.18 20.27
CA GLY A 261 -4.64 -1.54 19.72
C GLY A 261 -3.23 -1.83 19.18
N PRO A 262 -2.69 -0.99 18.29
CA PRO A 262 -1.29 -1.07 17.89
C PRO A 262 -0.32 -0.96 19.07
N ALA A 263 -0.56 -0.07 20.04
CA ALA A 263 0.32 0.11 21.19
C ALA A 263 0.46 -1.17 22.04
N VAL A 264 -0.62 -1.92 22.26
CA VAL A 264 -0.56 -3.22 22.95
C VAL A 264 0.26 -4.24 22.15
N SER A 265 0.19 -4.21 20.82
CA SER A 265 1.05 -5.06 19.98
C SER A 265 2.53 -4.66 20.08
N LEU A 266 2.82 -3.40 20.42
CA LEU A 266 4.19 -2.90 20.61
C LEU A 266 4.78 -3.31 21.95
N THR A 267 3.98 -3.49 23.01
CA THR A 267 4.53 -3.78 24.35
C THR A 267 5.25 -5.13 24.41
N ASN A 268 4.77 -6.11 23.65
CA ASN A 268 5.39 -7.45 23.60
C ASN A 268 6.36 -7.62 22.41
N LEU A 269 6.54 -6.56 21.61
CA LEU A 269 7.30 -6.64 20.37
C LEU A 269 8.78 -6.92 20.61
N GLU A 270 9.40 -6.24 21.57
CA GLU A 270 10.81 -6.46 21.88
C GLU A 270 11.06 -7.92 22.28
N THR A 271 10.28 -8.43 23.22
CA THR A 271 10.38 -9.81 23.68
C THR A 271 10.16 -10.81 22.53
N ALA A 272 9.15 -10.58 21.69
CA ALA A 272 8.89 -11.43 20.53
C ALA A 272 10.02 -11.39 19.49
N MET A 273 10.61 -10.22 19.26
CA MET A 273 11.74 -10.07 18.34
C MET A 273 13.02 -10.70 18.88
N ARG A 274 13.28 -10.57 20.19
CA ARG A 274 14.42 -11.23 20.84
C ARG A 274 14.29 -12.75 20.76
N ALA A 275 13.15 -13.30 21.15
CA ALA A 275 12.88 -14.73 21.06
C ALA A 275 12.99 -15.25 19.62
N ARG A 276 12.54 -14.46 18.64
CA ARG A 276 12.68 -14.79 17.23
C ARG A 276 14.14 -14.75 16.76
N ALA A 277 14.92 -13.76 17.19
CA ALA A 277 16.34 -13.66 16.86
C ALA A 277 17.12 -14.84 17.43
N GLU A 278 16.89 -15.19 18.70
CA GLU A 278 17.52 -16.36 19.32
C GLU A 278 17.18 -17.67 18.59
N LYS A 279 15.91 -17.86 18.20
CA LYS A 279 15.50 -19.01 17.37
C LYS A 279 16.15 -18.99 15.98
N TRP A 280 16.28 -17.82 15.37
CA TRP A 280 16.94 -17.66 14.08
C TRP A 280 18.42 -18.03 14.18
N ASP A 281 19.14 -17.51 15.17
CA ASP A 281 20.57 -17.80 15.37
C ASP A 281 20.82 -19.28 15.67
N ALA A 282 19.94 -19.91 16.46
CA ALA A 282 19.99 -21.35 16.69
C ALA A 282 19.72 -22.15 15.40
N GLN A 283 18.78 -21.70 14.57
CA GLN A 283 18.46 -22.34 13.30
C GLN A 283 19.56 -22.16 12.25
N ASP A 284 20.09 -20.95 12.06
CA ASP A 284 21.20 -20.65 11.15
C ASP A 284 22.42 -21.51 11.49
N ARG A 285 22.78 -21.59 12.78
CA ARG A 285 23.89 -22.44 13.23
C ARG A 285 23.66 -23.92 12.92
N ARG A 286 22.48 -24.46 13.24
CA ARG A 286 22.14 -25.87 12.95
C ARG A 286 22.19 -26.18 11.45
N LEU A 287 21.76 -25.25 10.59
CA LEU A 287 21.78 -25.42 9.14
C LEU A 287 23.21 -25.38 8.60
N ARG A 288 24.05 -24.47 9.08
CA ARG A 288 25.48 -24.39 8.73
C ARG A 288 26.24 -25.64 9.16
N GLU A 289 26.14 -26.02 10.43
CA GLU A 289 26.78 -27.23 10.96
C GLU A 289 26.32 -28.49 10.22
N GLY A 290 25.02 -28.56 9.88
CA GLY A 290 24.47 -29.66 9.09
C GLY A 290 25.04 -29.71 7.67
N ALA A 291 25.12 -28.57 6.99
CA ALA A 291 25.69 -28.46 5.65
C ALA A 291 27.19 -28.80 5.64
N GLU A 292 27.95 -28.31 6.63
CA GLU A 292 29.37 -28.63 6.82
C GLU A 292 29.59 -30.12 7.11
N ALA A 293 28.67 -30.76 7.85
CA ALA A 293 28.65 -32.21 8.05
C ALA A 293 28.18 -33.00 6.80
N GLY A 294 28.00 -32.34 5.65
CA GLY A 294 27.62 -32.96 4.39
C GLY A 294 26.15 -33.33 4.26
N LYS A 295 25.28 -32.87 5.18
CA LYS A 295 23.84 -33.12 5.07
C LYS A 295 23.27 -32.33 3.89
N ARG A 296 22.46 -33.02 3.09
CA ARG A 296 21.81 -32.45 1.88
C ARG A 296 20.38 -31.99 2.12
N VAL A 297 19.75 -32.50 3.19
CA VAL A 297 18.37 -32.17 3.57
C VAL A 297 18.34 -31.86 5.06
N MET A 298 17.77 -30.71 5.42
CA MET A 298 17.70 -30.26 6.81
C MET A 298 16.31 -29.74 7.17
N PRO A 299 15.86 -29.91 8.43
CA PRO A 299 14.62 -29.30 8.92
C PRO A 299 14.76 -27.78 9.03
N TYR A 300 13.68 -27.08 8.73
CA TYR A 300 13.56 -25.62 8.78
C TYR A 300 12.23 -25.21 9.43
N GLU A 301 12.32 -24.64 10.62
CA GLU A 301 11.19 -24.08 11.35
C GLU A 301 10.85 -22.68 10.81
N ARG A 302 9.57 -22.46 10.54
CA ARG A 302 9.06 -21.15 10.11
C ARG A 302 9.00 -20.18 11.29
N LEU A 303 9.83 -19.15 11.26
CA LEU A 303 9.84 -18.08 12.26
C LEU A 303 8.95 -16.91 11.82
N VAL A 304 7.64 -17.15 11.76
CA VAL A 304 6.63 -16.22 11.26
C VAL A 304 6.54 -14.99 12.18
N ILE A 305 6.46 -13.80 11.59
CA ILE A 305 6.19 -12.56 12.33
C ILE A 305 4.69 -12.25 12.21
N SER A 306 4.00 -12.22 13.35
CA SER A 306 2.62 -11.72 13.48
C SER A 306 1.60 -12.33 12.49
N ASN A 307 1.64 -13.66 12.30
CA ASN A 307 0.70 -14.45 11.49
C ASN A 307 0.61 -14.04 10.00
N MET A 308 1.62 -13.35 9.45
CA MET A 308 1.63 -13.00 8.03
C MET A 308 1.75 -14.25 7.15
N LEU A 309 0.96 -14.29 6.09
CA LEU A 309 0.98 -15.37 5.12
C LEU A 309 2.31 -15.34 4.35
N GLU A 310 3.11 -16.40 4.49
CA GLU A 310 4.19 -16.65 3.54
C GLU A 310 3.55 -17.06 2.20
N PRO A 311 4.02 -16.55 1.04
CA PRO A 311 3.45 -17.02 -0.21
C PRO A 311 3.75 -18.51 -0.32
N PHE A 312 2.73 -19.35 -0.52
CA PHE A 312 2.93 -20.76 -0.80
C PHE A 312 2.40 -21.03 -2.20
N SER A 313 3.25 -21.57 -3.07
CA SER A 313 2.82 -22.08 -4.37
C SER A 313 2.06 -23.40 -4.18
N GLN A 314 1.17 -23.71 -5.14
CA GLN A 314 0.44 -24.99 -5.21
C GLN A 314 -0.30 -25.37 -3.91
N GLY A 315 -1.05 -24.43 -3.32
CA GLY A 315 -1.91 -24.72 -2.16
C GLY A 315 -1.15 -25.19 -0.91
N GLY A 316 0.10 -24.79 -0.72
CA GLY A 316 0.91 -25.20 0.43
C GLY A 316 1.88 -26.35 0.16
N ARG A 317 1.81 -26.99 -1.01
CA ARG A 317 2.70 -28.11 -1.37
C ARG A 317 4.10 -27.68 -1.82
N SER A 318 4.25 -26.43 -2.26
CA SER A 318 5.53 -25.85 -2.69
C SER A 318 5.87 -24.64 -1.82
N TYR A 319 6.92 -24.80 -1.02
CA TYR A 319 7.47 -23.75 -0.16
C TYR A 319 8.58 -23.01 -0.91
N TRP A 320 8.23 -21.96 -1.67
CA TRP A 320 9.23 -21.19 -2.44
C TRP A 320 10.36 -20.59 -1.57
N PRO A 321 10.14 -20.10 -0.33
CA PRO A 321 11.24 -19.63 0.50
C PRO A 321 12.21 -20.77 0.86
N GLY A 322 11.74 -22.02 0.87
CA GLY A 322 12.58 -23.20 1.12
C GLY A 322 13.68 -23.37 0.08
N GLY A 323 13.41 -23.02 -1.18
CA GLY A 323 14.44 -22.97 -2.20
C GLY A 323 15.51 -21.92 -1.90
N CYS A 324 15.10 -20.70 -1.55
CA CYS A 324 16.05 -19.64 -1.19
C CYS A 324 16.88 -19.98 0.06
N VAL A 325 16.26 -20.63 1.05
CA VAL A 325 16.97 -21.13 2.24
C VAL A 325 17.95 -22.22 1.85
N ALA A 326 17.53 -23.20 1.05
CA ALA A 326 18.40 -24.28 0.59
C ALA A 326 19.60 -23.73 -0.18
N ASP A 327 19.38 -22.80 -1.12
CA ASP A 327 20.44 -22.12 -1.88
C ASP A 327 21.41 -21.35 -0.96
N LEU A 328 20.90 -20.65 0.06
CA LEU A 328 21.72 -19.88 1.00
C LEU A 328 22.69 -20.75 1.81
N TYR A 329 22.25 -21.94 2.21
CA TYR A 329 23.05 -22.88 3.01
C TYR A 329 23.72 -23.98 2.19
N GLY A 330 23.55 -24.00 0.86
CA GLY A 330 24.10 -25.04 -0.02
C GLY A 330 23.47 -26.43 0.18
N LEU A 331 22.19 -26.47 0.58
CA LEU A 331 21.42 -27.69 0.75
C LEU A 331 20.63 -28.02 -0.52
N ASP A 332 20.29 -29.30 -0.73
CA ASP A 332 19.43 -29.71 -1.86
C ASP A 332 17.97 -29.33 -1.60
N ARG A 333 17.52 -29.41 -0.34
CA ARG A 333 16.20 -28.92 0.11
C ARG A 333 16.15 -28.72 1.62
N VAL A 334 15.16 -27.96 2.07
CA VAL A 334 14.74 -27.94 3.48
C VAL A 334 13.38 -28.59 3.67
N SER A 335 13.18 -29.30 4.78
CA SER A 335 11.89 -29.86 5.17
C SER A 335 11.23 -28.98 6.25
N PRO A 336 9.91 -28.81 6.24
CA PRO A 336 9.20 -28.14 7.34
C PRO A 336 9.30 -28.90 8.66
#